data_AF-A0A067F1J6-F1
#
_entry.id   AF-A0A067F1J6-F1
#
_cell.length_a   1.000
_cell.length_b   1.000
_cell.length_c   1.000
_cell.angle_alpha   90.00
_cell.angle_beta   90.00
_cell.angle_gamma   90.00
#
_symmetry.space_group_name_H-M   'P 1'
#
loop_
_entity.id
_entity.type
_entity.pdbx_description
1 polymer ?
#
loop_
_entity_poly.entity_id
_entity_poly.type
_entity_poly.pdbx_seq_one_letter_code
_entity_poly.pdbx_strand_id
1 'polypeptide(L)' 'MASCKVPSCGVLLLLFFIGTCFLFQCFAAEVEVNQTARLLVDASQGRPMPETLFGIFFEEINHAGAGGLWAELVSNR' A
#
# COMPACT_ATOMS: atom_id res chain seq x y z
N MET A 1 -21.74 9.54 51.76
CA MET A 1 -21.46 9.60 50.31
C MET A 1 -21.39 8.18 49.78
N ALA A 2 -22.37 7.81 48.96
CA ALA A 2 -22.53 6.45 48.47
C ALA A 2 -21.35 6.06 47.57
N SER A 3 -20.60 5.05 47.97
CA SER A 3 -19.61 4.39 47.12
C SER A 3 -20.36 3.64 46.03
N CYS A 4 -20.40 4.22 44.84
CA CYS A 4 -21.02 3.66 43.65
C CYS A 4 -20.23 2.42 43.24
N LYS A 5 -20.69 1.23 43.66
CA LYS A 5 -20.15 -0.05 43.17
C LYS A 5 -20.51 -0.14 41.69
N VAL A 6 -19.55 0.16 40.82
CA VAL A 6 -19.63 -0.16 39.39
C VAL A 6 -20.04 -1.63 39.29
N PRO A 7 -21.09 -1.99 38.54
CA PRO A 7 -21.55 -3.36 38.48
C PRO A 7 -20.42 -4.20 37.88
N SER A 8 -19.83 -5.09 38.69
CA SER A 8 -18.69 -5.94 38.32
C SER A 8 -18.94 -6.73 37.02
N CYS A 9 -20.21 -7.02 36.73
CA CYS A 9 -20.68 -7.62 35.48
C CYS A 9 -20.38 -6.75 34.24
N GLY A 10 -20.60 -5.43 34.31
CA GLY A 10 -20.38 -4.53 33.16
C GLY A 10 -18.90 -4.37 32.81
N VAL A 11 -18.03 -4.32 33.81
CA VAL A 11 -16.57 -4.28 33.61
C VAL A 11 -16.07 -5.59 33.03
N LEU A 12 -16.58 -6.73 33.51
CA LEU A 12 -16.21 -8.05 32.99
C LEU A 12 -16.63 -8.21 31.52
N LEU A 13 -17.84 -7.78 31.16
CA LEU A 13 -18.31 -7.78 29.78
C LEU A 13 -17.44 -6.89 28.89
N LEU A 14 -17.06 -5.71 29.37
CA LEU A 14 -16.23 -4.78 28.60
C LEU A 14 -14.81 -5.32 28.38
N LEU A 15 -14.22 -5.97 29.39
CA LEU A 15 -12.94 -6.66 29.25
C LEU A 15 -13.00 -7.84 28.27
N PHE A 16 -14.12 -8.58 28.28
CA PHE A 16 -14.36 -9.65 27.32
C PHE A 16 -14.45 -9.10 25.88
N PHE A 17 -15.22 -8.03 25.65
CA PHE A 17 -15.33 -7.37 24.34
C PHE A 17 -13.98 -6.85 23.84
N ILE A 18 -13.20 -6.21 24.71
CA ILE A 18 -11.85 -5.74 24.37
C ILE A 18 -10.96 -6.94 24.00
N GLY A 19 -10.97 -8.00 24.81
CA GLY A 19 -10.20 -9.22 24.55
C GLY A 19 -10.55 -9.86 23.20
N THR A 20 -11.85 -9.96 22.88
CA THR A 20 -12.31 -10.48 21.59
C THR A 20 -11.89 -9.60 20.41
N CYS A 21 -11.92 -8.27 20.56
CA CYS A 21 -11.48 -7.35 19.52
C CYS A 21 -9.97 -7.48 19.24
N PHE A 22 -9.14 -7.61 20.29
CA PHE A 22 -7.70 -7.83 20.14
C PHE A 22 -7.39 -9.17 19.47
N LEU A 23 -8.10 -10.24 19.83
CA LEU A 23 -7.93 -11.55 19.18
C LEU A 23 -8.32 -11.52 17.70
N PHE A 24 -9.37 -10.77 17.34
CA PHE A 24 -9.83 -10.63 15.96
C PHE A 24 -8.85 -9.81 15.09
N GLN A 25 -8.23 -8.77 15.64
CA GLN A 25 -7.25 -7.94 14.92
C GLN A 25 -5.90 -8.64 14.68
N CYS A 26 -5.57 -9.69 15.45
CA CYS A 26 -4.36 -10.49 15.26
C CYS A 26 -4.51 -11.60 14.20
N PHE A 27 -5.72 -11.87 13.71
CA PHE A 27 -5.99 -12.90 12.71
C PHE A 27 -6.36 -12.27 11.38
N ALA A 28 -5.35 -11.75 10.67
CA ALA A 28 -5.43 -11.68 9.21
C ALA A 28 -5.11 -13.09 8.68
N ALA A 29 -6.11 -13.97 8.68
CA ALA A 29 -5.99 -15.26 7.99
C ALA A 29 -6.05 -15.00 6.49
N GLU A 30 -4.92 -14.61 5.91
CA GLU A 30 -4.75 -14.63 4.46
C GLU A 30 -4.86 -16.09 4.02
N VAL A 31 -6.01 -16.46 3.46
CA VAL A 31 -6.13 -17.70 2.69
C VAL A 31 -5.36 -17.44 1.41
N GLU A 32 -4.09 -17.84 1.39
CA GLU A 32 -3.28 -17.91 0.18
C GLU A 32 -3.86 -19.00 -0.74
N VAL A 33 -4.98 -18.69 -1.40
CA VAL A 33 -5.50 -19.52 -2.47
C VAL A 33 -4.55 -19.32 -3.63
N ASN A 34 -3.77 -20.35 -3.94
CA ASN A 34 -2.87 -20.36 -5.09
C ASN A 34 -3.73 -20.41 -6.37
N GLN A 35 -4.19 -19.24 -6.83
CA GLN A 35 -5.05 -19.10 -7.99
C GLN A 35 -4.26 -19.51 -9.23
N THR A 36 -4.64 -20.63 -9.83
CA THR A 36 -3.95 -21.13 -11.02
C THR A 36 -4.43 -20.37 -12.26
N ALA A 37 -3.60 -19.47 -12.78
CA ALA A 37 -3.84 -18.79 -14.05
C ALA A 37 -3.19 -19.56 -15.22
N ARG A 38 -3.89 -19.66 -16.36
CA ARG A 38 -3.35 -20.22 -17.61
C ARG A 38 -3.32 -19.14 -18.68
N LEU A 39 -2.13 -18.85 -19.22
CA LEU A 39 -1.93 -17.96 -20.36
C LEU A 39 -1.42 -18.80 -21.55
N LEU A 40 -2.18 -18.84 -22.64
CA LEU A 40 -1.77 -19.43 -23.92
C LEU A 40 -1.25 -18.32 -24.82
N VAL A 41 0.00 -18.45 -25.26
CA VAL A 41 0.66 -17.48 -26.16
C VAL A 41 0.80 -18.12 -27.53
N ASP A 42 0.16 -17.52 -28.53
CA ASP A 42 0.35 -17.87 -29.95
C ASP A 42 1.41 -16.92 -30.55
N ALA A 43 2.53 -17.49 -30.99
CA ALA A 43 3.65 -16.75 -31.58
C ALA A 43 3.75 -16.93 -33.11
N SER A 44 2.67 -17.37 -33.76
CA SER A 44 2.64 -17.60 -35.22
C SER A 44 2.75 -16.33 -36.06
N GLN A 45 2.49 -15.16 -35.47
CA GLN A 45 2.60 -13.84 -36.10
C GLN A 45 3.29 -12.86 -35.14
N GLY A 46 4.09 -11.95 -35.67
CA GLY A 46 4.81 -10.97 -34.87
C GLY A 46 5.07 -9.68 -35.63
N ARG A 47 5.17 -8.58 -34.89
CA ARG A 47 5.64 -7.28 -35.38
C ARG A 47 6.77 -6.80 -34.47
N PRO A 48 7.87 -6.26 -35.02
CA PRO A 48 8.90 -5.65 -34.19
C PRO A 48 8.30 -4.58 -33.27
N MET A 49 8.65 -4.62 -32.00
CA MET A 49 8.33 -3.56 -31.06
C MET A 49 9.09 -2.29 -31.49
N PRO A 50 8.44 -1.13 -31.58
CA PRO A 50 9.16 0.10 -31.90
C PRO A 50 10.24 0.37 -30.85
N GLU A 51 11.45 0.72 -31.29
CA GLU A 51 12.56 1.11 -30.41
C GLU A 51 12.20 2.34 -29.54
N THR A 52 11.21 3.12 -29.97
CA THR A 52 10.69 4.30 -29.27
C THR A 52 9.44 4.01 -28.43
N LEU A 53 9.07 2.74 -28.21
CA LEU A 53 7.88 2.42 -27.41
C LEU A 53 7.99 2.96 -25.97
N PHE A 54 9.21 2.96 -25.43
CA PHE A 54 9.51 3.49 -24.11
C PHE A 54 10.47 4.67 -24.23
N GLY A 55 10.20 5.73 -23.48
CA GLY A 55 11.01 6.93 -23.43
C GLY A 55 10.75 7.71 -22.15
N ILE A 56 11.51 8.77 -21.95
CA ILE A 56 11.35 9.69 -20.81
C ILE A 56 10.84 11.01 -21.35
N PHE A 57 9.80 11.55 -20.72
CA PHE A 57 9.34 12.90 -20.96
C PHE A 57 10.01 13.84 -19.97
N PHE A 58 10.43 15.01 -20.44
CA PHE A 58 11.07 16.03 -19.61
C PHE A 58 10.48 17.41 -19.90
N GLU A 59 10.13 18.11 -18.83
CA GLU A 59 9.83 19.54 -18.82
C GLU A 59 10.50 20.16 -17.59
N GLU A 60 10.81 21.45 -17.65
CA GLU A 60 11.25 22.19 -16.46
C GLU A 60 10.02 22.54 -15.61
N ILE A 61 9.56 21.57 -14.82
CA ILE A 61 8.49 21.73 -13.84
C ILE A 61 8.92 21.15 -12.49
N ASN A 62 8.49 21.74 -11.39
CA ASN A 62 8.74 21.22 -10.04
C ASN A 62 10.23 20.93 -9.74
N HIS A 63 11.16 21.75 -10.25
CA HIS A 63 12.61 21.54 -10.12
C HIS A 63 13.14 20.26 -10.79
N ALA A 64 12.45 19.73 -11.82
CA ALA A 64 12.90 18.55 -12.54
C ALA A 64 14.23 18.76 -13.26
N GLY A 65 14.53 19.98 -13.73
CA GLY A 65 15.85 20.33 -14.27
C GLY A 65 16.70 21.02 -13.22
N ALA A 66 16.50 22.32 -13.00
CA ALA A 66 17.26 23.09 -12.01
C ALA A 66 16.86 22.71 -10.58
N GLY A 67 17.77 22.06 -9.85
CA GLY A 67 17.50 21.46 -8.54
C GLY A 67 17.11 19.98 -8.60
N GLY A 68 17.11 19.39 -9.80
CA GLY A 68 16.85 17.98 -10.05
C GLY A 68 17.92 17.39 -10.95
N LEU A 69 17.62 17.23 -12.24
CA LEU A 69 18.51 16.63 -13.22
C LEU A 69 19.82 17.41 -13.40
N TRP A 70 19.77 18.74 -13.32
CA TRP A 70 20.96 19.58 -13.40
C TRP A 70 21.65 19.62 -12.05
N ALA A 71 22.86 19.06 -11.98
CA ALA A 71 23.61 18.85 -10.74
C ALA A 71 24.11 20.13 -10.04
N GLU A 72 23.71 21.31 -10.51
CA GLU A 72 24.01 22.57 -9.84
C GLU A 72 23.32 22.66 -8.49
N LEU A 73 24.08 23.09 -7.48
CA LEU A 73 23.62 23.16 -6.10
C LEU A 73 23.26 24.59 -5.69
N VAL A 74 23.70 25.60 -6.44
CA VAL A 74 23.41 27.01 -6.15
C VAL A 74 22.20 27.48 -6.96
N SER A 75 21.13 27.85 -6.24
CA SER A 75 19.94 28.47 -6.84
C SER A 75 20.15 29.97 -7.07
N ASN A 76 19.59 30.49 -8.16
CA ASN A 76 19.65 31.92 -8.55
C ASN A 76 21.10 32.46 -8.67
N ARG A 77 21.96 31.70 -9.33
CA ARG A 77 23.31 32.14 -9.71
C ARG A 77 23.31 33.01 -10.97
#